data_AF-A0A7R8X2S2-F1
#
_entry.id   AF-A0A7R8X2S2-F1
#
_cell.length_a   1.000
_cell.length_b   1.000
_cell.length_c   1.000
_cell.angle_alpha   90.00
_cell.angle_beta   90.00
_cell.angle_gamma   90.00
#
_symmetry.space_group_name_H-M   'P 1'
#
loop_
_entity.id
_entity.type
_entity.pdbx_description
1 polymer ?
#
loop_
_entity_poly.entity_id
_entity_poly.type
_entity_poly.pdbx_seq_one_letter_code
_entity_poly.pdbx_strand_id
1 'polypeptide(L)'
;MAITLKINGQEWQTDATPDTPLLWVVRDQLGMTGSKFGCGMALCGACTMEIDGTAQRTCVLPVSAVVGRDIRTIEGAAASDDP
;
A
#
# COMPACT_ATOMS: atom_id res chain seq x y z
N MET A 1 -6.72 -18.02 0.29
CA MET A 1 -5.63 -18.15 -0.70
C MET A 1 -4.68 -17.00 -0.44
N ALA A 2 -3.37 -17.26 -0.36
CA ALA A 2 -2.41 -16.19 -0.12
C ALA A 2 -2.23 -15.35 -1.40
N ILE A 3 -2.25 -14.02 -1.26
CA ILE A 3 -1.94 -13.07 -2.33
C ILE A 3 -0.50 -12.59 -2.13
N THR A 4 0.29 -12.58 -3.21
CA THR A 4 1.64 -12.02 -3.20
C THR A 4 1.60 -10.57 -3.66
N LEU A 5 2.18 -9.67 -2.88
CA LEU A 5 2.31 -8.24 -3.16
C LEU A 5 3.79 -7.84 -3.20
N LYS A 6 4.16 -6.97 -4.13
CA LYS A 6 5.51 -6.41 -4.22
C LYS A 6 5.53 -5.01 -3.61
N ILE A 7 6.03 -4.90 -2.38
CA ILE A 7 6.03 -3.65 -1.59
C ILE A 7 7.47 -3.27 -1.22
N ASN A 8 7.88 -2.05 -1.55
CA ASN A 8 9.22 -1.51 -1.31
C ASN A 8 10.33 -2.43 -1.87
N GLY A 9 10.09 -3.03 -3.04
CA GLY A 9 11.02 -3.94 -3.69
C GLY A 9 11.09 -5.36 -3.10
N GLN A 10 10.27 -5.67 -2.08
CA GLN A 10 10.20 -7.00 -1.45
C GLN A 10 8.85 -7.66 -1.70
N GLU A 11 8.84 -8.99 -1.82
CA GLU A 11 7.60 -9.76 -1.92
C GLU A 11 7.05 -10.07 -0.52
N TRP A 12 5.75 -9.83 -0.36
CA TRP A 12 5.00 -10.10 0.86
C TRP A 12 3.80 -10.99 0.54
N GLN A 13 3.57 -12.00 1.37
CA GLN A 13 2.37 -12.81 1.31
C GLN A 13 1.36 -12.31 2.34
N THR A 14 0.11 -12.15 1.91
CA THR A 14 -1.02 -11.76 2.74
C THR A 14 -2.17 -12.75 2.59
N ASP A 15 -2.90 -13.00 3.66
CA ASP A 15 -4.13 -13.77 3.69
C ASP A 15 -5.40 -12.93 3.52
N ALA A 16 -5.24 -11.62 3.28
CA ALA A 16 -6.34 -10.69 3.10
C ALA A 16 -7.26 -11.09 1.94
N THR A 17 -8.53 -10.70 2.06
CA THR A 17 -9.48 -10.90 0.97
C THR A 17 -9.16 -9.97 -0.21
N PRO A 18 -9.45 -10.36 -1.46
CA PRO A 18 -9.09 -9.55 -2.63
C PRO A 18 -9.69 -8.13 -2.63
N ASP A 19 -10.84 -7.94 -1.99
CA ASP A 19 -11.55 -6.66 -1.82
C ASP A 19 -11.06 -5.83 -0.62
N THR A 20 -10.18 -6.40 0.22
CA THR A 20 -9.58 -5.66 1.34
C THR A 20 -8.83 -4.44 0.78
N PRO A 21 -9.05 -3.23 1.31
CA PRO A 21 -8.28 -2.05 0.93
C PRO A 21 -6.79 -2.24 1.24
N LEU A 22 -5.93 -1.88 0.29
CA LEU A 22 -4.47 -2.02 0.40
C LEU A 22 -3.90 -1.35 1.65
N LEU A 23 -4.49 -0.24 2.09
CA LEU A 23 -4.10 0.44 3.32
C LEU A 23 -4.06 -0.50 4.54
N TRP A 24 -5.05 -1.39 4.68
CA TRP A 24 -5.17 -2.27 5.83
C TRP A 24 -4.15 -3.40 5.80
N VAL A 25 -3.86 -3.94 4.63
CA VAL A 25 -2.81 -4.96 4.49
C VAL A 25 -1.46 -4.37 4.92
N VAL A 26 -1.09 -3.22 4.35
CA VAL A 26 0.21 -2.58 4.63
C VAL A 26 0.35 -2.19 6.11
N ARG A 27 -0.70 -1.63 6.70
CA ARG A 27 -0.64 -1.16 8.10
C ARG A 27 -0.74 -2.29 9.12
N ASP A 28 -1.75 -3.15 8.98
CA ASP A 28 -2.16 -4.06 10.05
C ASP A 28 -1.44 -5.41 9.93
N GLN A 29 -1.14 -5.87 8.72
CA GLN A 29 -0.43 -7.12 8.52
C GLN A 29 1.09 -6.94 8.40
N LEU A 30 1.53 -5.90 7.68
CA LEU A 30 2.95 -5.66 7.43
C LEU A 30 3.58 -4.65 8.42
N GLY A 31 2.78 -4.00 9.27
CA GLY A 31 3.28 -3.07 10.30
C GLY A 31 3.82 -1.75 9.76
N MET A 32 3.66 -1.47 8.47
CA MET A 32 4.08 -0.23 7.81
C MET A 32 3.01 0.84 8.04
N THR A 33 3.16 1.58 9.14
CA THR A 33 2.13 2.49 9.65
C THR A 33 2.27 3.94 9.18
N GLY A 34 3.23 4.26 8.32
CA GLY A 34 3.55 5.58 7.82
C GLY A 34 2.41 6.20 7.01
N SER A 35 1.85 5.48 6.03
CA SER A 35 0.61 5.89 5.34
C SER A 35 -0.57 5.78 6.30
N LYS A 36 -1.36 6.84 6.47
CA LYS A 36 -2.37 6.96 7.55
C LYS A 36 -3.81 6.75 7.06
N PHE A 37 -4.67 6.27 7.95
CA PHE A 37 -6.12 6.37 7.78
C PHE A 37 -6.59 7.77 8.20
N GLY A 38 -7.33 8.45 7.33
CA GLY A 38 -7.86 9.80 7.59
C GLY A 38 -9.36 9.88 7.33
N CYS A 39 -9.77 9.88 6.06
CA CYS A 39 -11.19 10.02 5.68
C CYS A 39 -11.87 8.74 5.20
N GLY A 40 -11.13 7.69 4.85
CA GLY A 40 -11.67 6.45 4.28
C GLY A 40 -12.34 6.55 2.89
N MET A 41 -12.49 7.76 2.34
CA MET A 41 -13.26 8.03 1.11
C MET A 41 -12.44 8.72 0.02
N ALA A 42 -11.12 8.52 0.03
CA ALA A 42 -10.17 9.10 -0.95
C ALA A 42 -10.11 10.65 -1.02
N LEU A 43 -10.63 11.37 -0.02
CA LEU A 43 -10.70 12.84 0.00
C LEU A 43 -9.42 13.52 0.54
N CYS A 44 -8.76 12.94 1.55
CA CYS A 44 -7.72 13.66 2.30
C CYS A 44 -6.28 13.36 1.89
N GLY A 45 -6.03 12.29 1.11
CA GLY A 45 -4.67 11.90 0.70
C GLY A 45 -3.77 11.31 1.80
N ALA A 46 -4.22 11.15 3.04
CA ALA A 46 -3.38 10.61 4.12
C ALA A 46 -2.90 9.17 3.89
N CYS A 47 -3.65 8.39 3.11
CA CYS A 47 -3.37 6.98 2.79
C CYS A 47 -2.56 6.81 1.50
N THR A 48 -1.91 7.86 1.01
CA THR A 48 -1.22 7.79 -0.30
C THR A 48 -0.04 6.85 -0.26
N MET A 49 0.06 6.05 -1.31
CA MET A 49 1.22 5.24 -1.66
C MET A 49 1.44 5.40 -3.17
N GLU A 50 2.64 5.13 -3.63
CA GLU A 50 2.97 5.10 -5.05
C GLU A 50 2.76 3.68 -5.58
N ILE A 51 1.99 3.54 -6.67
CA ILE A 51 1.76 2.27 -7.36
C ILE A 51 2.19 2.45 -8.81
N ASP A 52 3.24 1.73 -9.22
CA ASP A 52 3.94 1.90 -10.51
C ASP A 52 4.28 3.37 -10.83
N GLY A 53 4.90 4.08 -9.89
CA GLY A 53 5.27 5.49 -10.08
C GLY A 53 4.12 6.51 -9.95
N THR A 54 2.88 6.05 -9.72
CA THR A 54 1.72 6.95 -9.61
C THR A 54 1.15 6.96 -8.19
N ALA A 55 0.96 8.15 -7.62
CA ALA A 55 0.31 8.31 -6.32
C ALA A 55 -1.16 7.89 -6.35
N GLN A 56 -1.55 6.89 -5.54
CA GLN A 56 -2.92 6.39 -5.44
C GLN A 56 -3.45 6.39 -4.01
N ARG A 57 -4.78 6.47 -3.87
CA ARG A 57 -5.47 6.46 -2.56
C ARG A 57 -5.75 5.02 -2.14
N THR A 58 -4.97 4.51 -1.20
CA THR A 58 -5.01 3.07 -0.85
C THR A 58 -6.15 2.69 0.08
N CYS A 59 -6.83 3.67 0.70
CA CYS A 59 -7.97 3.40 1.58
C CYS A 59 -9.22 2.88 0.84
N VAL A 60 -9.26 2.99 -0.49
CA VAL A 60 -10.35 2.49 -1.35
C VAL A 60 -9.85 1.58 -2.48
N LEU A 61 -8.53 1.34 -2.56
CA LEU A 61 -7.91 0.53 -3.60
C LEU A 61 -7.85 -0.92 -3.14
N PRO A 62 -8.59 -1.85 -3.74
CA PRO A 62 -8.58 -3.26 -3.32
C PRO A 62 -7.25 -3.92 -3.66
N VAL A 63 -6.82 -4.87 -2.82
CA VAL A 63 -5.61 -5.68 -3.01
C VAL A 63 -5.59 -6.38 -4.36
N SER A 64 -6.74 -6.85 -4.85
CA SER A 64 -6.87 -7.49 -6.15
C SER A 64 -6.41 -6.62 -7.32
N ALA A 65 -6.50 -5.29 -7.19
CA ALA A 65 -6.12 -4.34 -8.24
C ALA A 65 -4.61 -4.02 -8.26
N VAL A 66 -3.86 -4.54 -7.30
CA VAL A 66 -2.42 -4.25 -7.16
C VAL A 66 -1.52 -5.49 -7.18
N VAL A 67 -2.09 -6.67 -7.42
CA VAL A 67 -1.31 -7.90 -7.63
C VAL A 67 -0.39 -7.72 -8.84
N GLY A 68 0.90 -8.02 -8.64
CA GLY A 68 1.93 -7.90 -9.68
C GLY A 68 2.42 -6.48 -9.97
N ARG A 69 1.88 -5.46 -9.28
CA ARG A 69 2.28 -4.06 -9.42
C ARG A 69 3.36 -3.70 -8.40
N ASP A 70 4.18 -2.70 -8.70
CA ASP A 70 5.19 -2.20 -7.77
C ASP A 70 4.55 -1.19 -6.81
N ILE A 71 4.58 -1.49 -5.51
CA ILE A 71 3.99 -0.65 -4.47
C ILE A 71 5.13 -0.04 -3.67
N ARG A 72 5.13 1.29 -3.52
CA ARG A 72 6.08 2.01 -2.67
C ARG A 72 5.35 2.82 -1.62
N THR A 73 5.70 2.56 -0.37
CA THR A 73 5.17 3.25 0.81
C THR A 73 6.17 4.30 1.28
N ILE A 74 5.77 5.13 2.25
CA ILE A 74 6.66 6.15 2.82
C ILE A 74 7.88 5.54 3.53
N GLU A 75 7.74 4.33 4.09
CA GLU A 75 8.84 3.57 4.69
C GLU A 75 9.91 3.19 3.66
N GLY A 76 9.52 2.95 2.41
CA GLY A 76 10.45 2.72 1.31
C GLY A 76 11.07 4.01 0.77
N ALA A 77 10.37 5.15 0.91
CA ALA A 77 10.88 6.45 0.49
C ALA A 77 11.98 7.00 1.41
N ALA A 78 11.98 6.63 2.69
CA ALA A 78 13.06 7.00 3.63
C ALA A 78 14.43 6.41 3.27
N ALA A 79 14.48 5.42 2.36
CA ALA A 79 15.73 4.87 1.84
C ALA A 79 16.25 5.61 0.58
N SER A 80 15.44 6.51 0.02
CA SER A 80 15.76 7.31 -1.17
C SER A 80 15.52 8.79 -0.88
N ASP A 81 16.28 9.34 0.07
CA ASP A 81 16.56 10.79 0.08
C ASP A 81 17.46 11.09 -1.13
N ASP A 82 16.85 11.43 -2.26
CA ASP A 82 17.49 12.28 -3.28
C ASP A 82 17.33 13.74 -2.78
N PRO A 83 18.40 14.56 -2.76
CA PRO A 83 18.49 15.82 -2.01
C PRO A 83 17.54 16.94 -2.43
#